data_AF-A0AAD6BLD1-F1
#
_entry.id   AF-A0AAD6BLD1-F1
#
_cell.length_a   1.000
_cell.length_b   1.000
_cell.length_c   1.000
_cell.angle_alpha   90.00
_cell.angle_beta   90.00
_cell.angle_gamma   90.00
#
_symmetry.space_group_name_H-M   'P 1'
#
loop_
_entity.id
_entity.type
_entity.pdbx_description
1 polymer ?
#
loop_
_entity_poly.entity_id
_entity_poly.type
_entity_poly.pdbx_seq_one_letter_code
_entity_poly.pdbx_strand_id
1 'polypeptide(L)'
;MWSESLNGASVHATPRPLLTASLTGSHISFGKDGAGGTKAEDKRQDERGGRVERSRREKGRWKNIKEEEKGGKDRGSHSSSCPEGRLSATYFPMGHPVSVHLYFQADQFQGYLVKHHATNLATSKLETMETWVAPKKNFRLTTPASSTFSRLQLAEIGTEWDAKERMFRNFGGLMGPMDETVGMQKWSKGPNVTVTVVWIDPTNVIAATYDILIDAGAEFTHYRPPLNLPLRPGVWSVRILHHWSPVAEMRFLIAPLTYSKHQPIRQEDTLKLHNGPTKNSYMEQSFHGLNPVLNIPVSLGFVEQAKRNAALTGPELERWSDSLVGEMWEAADVCAVGPTACPVMQACPKNPWSSLSPDPKSHMGVAREDGRIR
;
A
#
# COMPACT_ATOMS: atom_id res chain seq x y z
N MET A 1 -26.45 -38.83 15.82
CA MET A 1 -25.06 -39.07 15.39
C MET A 1 -24.64 -37.79 14.68
N TRP A 2 -24.18 -36.74 15.39
CA TRP A 2 -22.76 -36.43 15.70
C TRP A 2 -21.85 -36.73 14.47
N SER A 3 -21.04 -35.84 13.87
CA SER A 3 -20.38 -34.59 14.29
C SER A 3 -19.99 -33.75 13.05
N GLU A 4 -20.10 -32.40 13.09
CA GLU A 4 -19.02 -31.38 13.16
C GLU A 4 -17.88 -31.38 12.11
N SER A 5 -17.72 -30.22 11.45
CA SER A 5 -16.49 -29.41 11.34
C SER A 5 -16.77 -28.19 10.43
N LEU A 6 -17.27 -27.06 10.95
CA LEU A 6 -16.49 -25.85 11.25
C LEU A 6 -15.37 -25.51 10.26
N ASN A 7 -15.53 -24.42 9.52
CA ASN A 7 -14.42 -23.56 9.11
C ASN A 7 -14.88 -22.09 9.08
N GLY A 8 -14.21 -21.30 9.92
CA GLY A 8 -14.54 -19.92 10.27
C GLY A 8 -14.35 -18.91 9.15
N ALA A 9 -15.28 -17.96 9.07
CA ALA A 9 -15.16 -16.76 8.27
C ALA A 9 -14.46 -15.67 9.10
N SER A 10 -13.26 -15.29 8.68
CA SER A 10 -12.53 -14.10 9.15
C SER A 10 -13.23 -12.85 8.61
N VAL A 11 -13.70 -11.97 9.49
CA VAL A 11 -14.36 -10.71 9.13
C VAL A 11 -13.34 -9.57 9.27
N HIS A 12 -12.79 -9.14 8.14
CA HIS A 12 -11.87 -8.00 8.06
C HIS A 12 -12.65 -6.69 8.01
N ALA A 13 -12.43 -5.81 9.00
CA ALA A 13 -12.78 -4.39 8.89
C ALA A 13 -11.76 -3.74 7.93
N THR A 14 -12.20 -3.29 6.76
CA THR A 14 -11.34 -2.59 5.81
C THR A 14 -11.02 -1.17 6.31
N PRO A 15 -9.76 -0.73 6.25
CA PRO A 15 -9.39 0.59 6.69
C PRO A 15 -9.75 1.62 5.61
N ARG A 16 -10.91 2.25 5.77
CA ARG A 16 -11.45 3.36 4.95
C ARG A 16 -10.58 4.64 4.82
N PRO A 17 -9.62 5.00 5.70
CA PRO A 17 -9.09 6.37 5.70
C PRO A 17 -7.83 6.64 4.83
N LEU A 18 -7.25 5.67 4.12
CA LEU A 18 -5.94 5.90 3.48
C LEU A 18 -5.98 6.67 2.15
N LEU A 19 -7.02 6.52 1.33
CA LEU A 19 -6.99 7.03 -0.04
C LEU A 19 -7.52 8.44 -0.21
N THR A 20 -8.33 8.93 0.72
CA THR A 20 -8.79 10.33 0.70
C THR A 20 -7.67 11.32 1.01
N ALA A 21 -6.60 10.89 1.69
CA ALA A 21 -5.52 11.77 2.11
C ALA A 21 -4.36 11.92 1.10
N SER A 22 -4.09 10.91 0.26
CA SER A 22 -2.87 10.86 -0.56
C SER A 22 -3.05 11.33 -2.01
N LEU A 23 -4.27 11.34 -2.54
CA LEU A 23 -4.52 11.56 -3.97
C LEU A 23 -4.91 13.01 -4.33
N THR A 24 -4.83 13.95 -3.39
CA THR A 24 -5.18 15.37 -3.61
C THR A 24 -4.05 16.22 -4.19
N GLY A 25 -3.06 15.63 -4.86
CA GLY A 25 -2.10 16.39 -5.69
C GLY A 25 -1.15 17.33 -4.95
N SER A 26 -0.77 17.00 -3.71
CA SER A 26 0.28 17.73 -2.99
C SER A 26 1.63 17.09 -3.27
N HIS A 27 2.46 17.71 -4.11
CA HIS A 27 3.86 17.35 -4.28
C HIS A 27 4.55 17.31 -2.90
N ILE A 28 5.01 16.13 -2.47
CA ILE A 28 5.80 15.97 -1.23
C ILE A 28 7.26 16.17 -1.59
N SER A 29 7.79 17.37 -1.36
CA SER A 29 9.22 17.66 -1.46
C SER A 29 9.93 17.30 -0.15
N PHE A 30 10.99 16.49 -0.21
CA PHE A 30 11.86 16.21 0.92
C PHE A 30 13.13 17.06 0.86
N GLY A 31 13.34 17.92 1.86
CA GLY A 31 14.60 18.60 2.11
C GLY A 31 15.72 17.61 2.45
N LYS A 32 16.89 17.80 1.84
CA LYS A 32 18.11 17.05 2.12
C LYS A 32 18.87 17.74 3.24
N ASP A 33 18.98 17.09 4.39
CA ASP A 33 20.04 17.39 5.35
C ASP A 33 20.97 16.18 5.48
N GLY A 34 22.25 16.43 5.21
CA GLY A 34 23.33 15.47 5.36
C GLY A 34 23.91 15.48 6.77
N ALA A 35 24.42 14.34 7.21
CA ALA A 35 25.37 14.27 8.32
C ALA A 35 26.25 13.04 8.20
N GLY A 36 27.54 13.23 8.46
CA GLY A 36 28.63 12.25 8.35
C GLY A 36 28.79 11.31 9.54
N GLY A 37 29.80 10.43 9.42
CA GLY A 37 30.09 9.28 10.29
C GLY A 37 30.38 9.59 11.76
N THR A 38 30.38 8.59 12.63
CA THR A 38 31.55 7.71 12.84
C THR A 38 31.18 6.45 13.66
N LYS A 39 31.95 5.38 13.47
CA LYS A 39 31.86 4.08 14.18
C LYS A 39 32.43 4.15 15.60
N ALA A 40 31.84 3.39 16.52
CA ALA A 40 32.54 2.78 17.66
C ALA A 40 31.83 1.48 18.08
N GLU A 41 32.64 0.49 18.48
CA GLU A 41 32.31 -0.92 18.70
C GLU A 41 32.28 -1.29 20.20
N ASP A 42 31.71 -2.47 20.50
CA ASP A 42 31.86 -3.31 21.72
C ASP A 42 31.04 -2.92 22.98
N LYS A 43 30.49 -3.79 23.86
CA LYS A 43 30.53 -5.25 24.14
C LYS A 43 29.17 -5.77 24.61
N ARG A 44 28.98 -7.09 24.48
CA ARG A 44 27.84 -7.92 24.93
C ARG A 44 27.67 -7.99 26.46
N GLN A 45 26.42 -8.15 26.92
CA GLN A 45 26.03 -9.18 27.89
C GLN A 45 24.52 -9.49 27.84
N ASP A 46 24.12 -10.57 28.51
CA ASP A 46 23.02 -11.49 28.20
C ASP A 46 21.82 -11.31 29.17
N GLU A 47 20.59 -11.17 28.67
CA GLU A 47 19.33 -11.40 29.42
C GLU A 47 18.26 -11.85 28.41
N ARG A 48 17.77 -13.10 28.49
CA ARG A 48 17.00 -13.75 27.40
C ARG A 48 15.47 -13.79 27.56
N GLY A 49 14.89 -13.12 28.57
CA GLY A 49 13.43 -13.10 28.76
C GLY A 49 12.74 -11.81 28.29
N GLY A 50 13.28 -10.64 28.65
CA GLY A 50 12.72 -9.31 28.30
C GLY A 50 13.32 -8.66 27.04
N ARG A 51 14.37 -9.26 26.48
CA ARG A 51 15.15 -8.68 25.37
C ARG A 51 14.42 -8.75 24.03
N VAL A 52 13.53 -9.72 23.82
CA VAL A 52 12.80 -9.86 22.54
C VAL A 52 11.81 -8.71 22.36
N GLU A 53 11.12 -8.32 23.42
CA GLU A 53 10.14 -7.24 23.36
C GLU A 53 10.78 -5.85 23.41
N ARG A 54 11.84 -5.67 24.21
CA ARG A 54 12.65 -4.45 24.20
C ARG A 54 13.37 -4.25 22.85
N SER A 55 13.89 -5.33 22.24
CA SER A 55 14.52 -5.29 20.92
C SER A 55 13.53 -5.00 19.79
N ARG A 56 12.29 -5.49 19.87
CA ARG A 56 11.24 -5.14 18.90
C ARG A 56 10.87 -3.66 18.96
N ARG A 57 10.82 -3.07 20.17
CA ARG A 57 10.50 -1.64 20.39
C ARG A 57 11.63 -0.71 19.92
N GLU A 58 12.89 -1.05 20.17
CA GLU A 58 14.03 -0.25 19.67
C GLU A 58 14.11 -0.22 18.13
N LYS A 59 13.60 -1.26 17.47
CA LYS A 59 13.60 -1.40 16.01
C LYS A 59 12.40 -0.78 15.30
N GLY A 60 11.41 -0.27 16.05
CA GLY A 60 10.26 0.45 15.48
C GLY A 60 10.64 1.88 15.10
N ARG A 61 10.19 2.37 13.95
CA ARG A 61 10.36 3.78 13.57
C ARG A 61 9.07 4.30 12.94
N TRP A 62 8.67 5.50 13.35
CA TRP A 62 7.52 6.21 12.80
C TRP A 62 7.98 7.49 12.12
N LYS A 63 7.32 7.86 11.02
CA LYS A 63 7.49 9.16 10.36
C LYS A 63 6.13 9.73 10.00
N ASN A 64 5.78 10.87 10.60
CA ASN A 64 4.56 11.58 10.25
C ASN A 64 4.66 12.10 8.81
N ILE A 65 3.62 11.86 8.00
CA ILE A 65 3.52 12.34 6.62
C ILE A 65 2.27 13.22 6.38
N LYS A 66 1.37 13.31 7.37
CA LYS A 66 0.20 14.19 7.33
C LYS A 66 -0.27 14.48 8.75
N GLU A 67 -0.52 15.75 9.02
CA GLU A 67 -1.11 16.25 10.26
C GLU A 67 -2.21 17.25 9.94
N GLU A 68 -3.36 17.14 10.59
CA GLU A 68 -4.43 18.13 10.46
C GLU A 68 -4.19 19.30 11.44
N GLU A 69 -3.87 20.48 10.90
CA GLU A 69 -4.05 21.74 11.64
C GLU A 69 -5.51 22.18 11.51
N LYS A 70 -6.28 22.04 12.61
CA LYS A 70 -7.70 22.38 12.78
C LYS A 70 -8.39 23.03 11.57
N GLY A 71 -9.22 22.27 10.83
CA GLY A 71 -10.17 22.88 9.90
C GLY A 71 -10.98 21.91 9.03
N GLY A 72 -12.31 22.06 9.08
CA GLY A 72 -13.25 21.54 8.07
C GLY A 72 -14.17 20.42 8.55
N LYS A 73 -15.40 20.77 8.95
CA LYS A 73 -16.44 19.82 9.37
C LYS A 73 -17.21 19.30 8.16
N ASP A 74 -16.65 18.34 7.44
CA ASP A 74 -17.38 17.65 6.37
C ASP A 74 -18.27 16.54 6.95
N ARG A 75 -19.57 16.64 6.64
CA ARG A 75 -20.61 15.65 6.97
C ARG A 75 -20.90 14.81 5.74
N GLY A 76 -20.26 13.64 5.64
CA GLY A 76 -20.73 12.55 4.79
C GLY A 76 -21.51 11.55 5.63
N SER A 77 -22.80 11.34 5.35
CA SER A 77 -23.58 10.16 5.77
C SER A 77 -23.11 8.95 4.93
N HIS A 78 -22.99 7.72 5.44
CA HIS A 78 -24.05 6.71 5.43
C HIS A 78 -23.62 5.39 6.12
N SER A 79 -24.58 4.78 6.83
CA SER A 79 -24.49 3.56 7.63
C SER A 79 -24.22 2.28 6.83
N SER A 80 -23.35 1.40 7.34
CA SER A 80 -23.34 -0.03 7.03
C SER A 80 -23.95 -0.81 8.19
N SER A 81 -25.14 -1.38 7.99
CA SER A 81 -25.76 -2.29 8.95
C SER A 81 -25.38 -3.74 8.66
N CYS A 82 -25.09 -4.50 9.72
CA CYS A 82 -25.05 -5.97 9.71
C CYS A 82 -26.02 -6.47 10.81
N PRO A 83 -26.73 -7.59 10.60
CA PRO A 83 -27.58 -8.19 11.62
C PRO A 83 -26.75 -8.91 12.70
N GLU A 84 -27.22 -8.73 13.93
CA GLU A 84 -27.01 -9.48 15.18
C GLU A 84 -25.67 -10.20 15.44
N GLY A 85 -24.91 -9.64 16.40
CA GLY A 85 -23.86 -10.41 17.05
C GLY A 85 -22.74 -9.65 17.78
N ARG A 86 -22.67 -8.30 17.72
CA ARG A 86 -21.99 -7.39 18.68
C ARG A 86 -22.00 -5.95 18.13
N LEU A 87 -23.07 -5.21 18.38
CA LEU A 87 -23.20 -3.78 18.02
C LEU A 87 -22.06 -2.91 18.60
N SER A 88 -21.40 -3.36 19.68
CA SER A 88 -20.33 -2.64 20.37
C SER A 88 -19.05 -2.44 19.55
N ALA A 89 -18.88 -3.14 18.43
CA ALA A 89 -17.72 -3.04 17.54
C ALA A 89 -18.05 -2.47 16.16
N THR A 90 -19.26 -1.95 15.95
CA THR A 90 -19.65 -1.30 14.70
C THR A 90 -19.42 0.20 14.80
N TYR A 91 -18.76 0.76 13.78
CA TYR A 91 -18.32 2.15 13.76
C TYR A 91 -18.78 2.88 12.51
N PHE A 92 -19.04 4.17 12.68
CA PHE A 92 -19.30 5.09 11.59
C PHE A 92 -18.15 6.11 11.48
N PRO A 93 -17.42 6.17 10.35
CA PRO A 93 -16.28 7.06 10.19
C PRO A 93 -16.72 8.53 10.24
N MET A 94 -15.91 9.38 10.87
CA MET A 94 -16.20 10.80 11.05
C MET A 94 -15.05 11.66 10.54
N GLY A 95 -15.36 12.57 9.61
CA GLY A 95 -14.40 13.54 9.10
C GLY A 95 -13.24 12.91 8.33
N HIS A 96 -12.09 13.57 8.38
CA HIS A 96 -10.88 13.19 7.66
C HIS A 96 -9.87 12.50 8.61
N PRO A 97 -8.85 11.81 8.07
CA PRO A 97 -7.77 11.27 8.89
C PRO A 97 -7.04 12.40 9.62
N VAL A 98 -6.85 12.23 10.92
CA VAL A 98 -6.20 13.22 11.82
C VAL A 98 -4.69 13.24 11.59
N SER A 99 -4.08 12.06 11.50
CA SER A 99 -2.67 11.93 11.16
C SER A 99 -2.36 10.59 10.50
N VAL A 100 -1.28 10.58 9.71
CA VAL A 100 -0.79 9.37 9.03
C VAL A 100 0.71 9.22 9.28
N HIS A 101 1.13 8.05 9.74
CA HIS A 101 2.53 7.72 9.97
C HIS A 101 2.97 6.55 9.08
N LEU A 102 4.18 6.63 8.52
CA LEU A 102 4.87 5.44 8.01
C LEU A 102 5.37 4.62 9.19
N TYR A 103 5.09 3.32 9.21
CA TYR A 103 5.59 2.39 10.22
C TYR A 103 6.67 1.50 9.63
N PHE A 104 7.85 1.51 10.25
CA PHE A 104 8.95 0.61 9.94
C PHE A 104 9.29 -0.25 11.14
N GLN A 105 9.63 -1.51 10.87
CA GLN A 105 10.18 -2.42 11.86
C GLN A 105 11.40 -3.10 11.26
N ALA A 106 12.55 -2.98 11.94
CA ALA A 106 13.82 -3.54 11.47
C ALA A 106 14.16 -3.13 10.02
N ASP A 107 14.04 -1.82 9.73
CA ASP A 107 14.26 -1.20 8.42
C ASP A 107 13.35 -1.70 7.29
N GLN A 108 12.30 -2.44 7.60
CA GLN A 108 11.28 -2.87 6.64
C GLN A 108 10.00 -2.07 6.84
N PHE A 109 9.46 -1.57 5.74
CA PHE A 109 8.16 -0.91 5.72
C PHE A 109 7.05 -1.91 6.09
N GLN A 110 6.28 -1.59 7.12
CA GLN A 110 5.19 -2.42 7.63
C GLN A 110 3.82 -1.88 7.21
N GLY A 111 3.76 -0.66 6.66
CA GLY A 111 2.52 -0.01 6.27
C GLY A 111 2.32 1.36 6.90
N TYR A 112 1.06 1.78 6.94
CA TYR A 112 0.64 3.08 7.46
C TYR A 112 -0.09 2.93 8.78
N LEU A 113 0.11 3.87 9.70
CA LEU A 113 -0.74 4.05 10.87
C LEU A 113 -1.62 5.25 10.64
N VAL A 114 -2.93 5.05 10.67
CA VAL A 114 -3.90 6.10 10.39
C VAL A 114 -4.69 6.37 11.65
N LYS A 115 -4.55 7.59 12.18
CA LYS A 115 -5.36 8.07 13.29
C LYS A 115 -6.62 8.73 12.74
N HIS A 116 -7.79 8.30 13.20
CA HIS A 116 -9.08 8.80 12.72
C HIS A 116 -10.14 8.79 13.82
N HIS A 117 -11.23 9.50 13.55
CA HIS A 117 -12.39 9.56 14.42
C HIS A 117 -13.51 8.67 13.87
N ALA A 118 -14.18 7.94 14.76
CA ALA A 118 -15.35 7.17 14.41
C ALA A 118 -16.37 7.14 15.55
N THR A 119 -17.65 7.18 15.22
CA THR A 119 -18.74 7.04 16.19
C THR A 119 -19.04 5.57 16.40
N ASN A 120 -18.94 5.10 17.64
CA ASN A 120 -19.38 3.75 18.02
C ASN A 120 -20.90 3.69 17.96
N LEU A 121 -21.47 2.79 17.15
CA LEU A 121 -22.91 2.74 16.91
C LEU A 121 -23.72 2.20 18.09
N ALA A 122 -23.12 1.42 19.00
CA ALA A 122 -23.84 0.95 20.19
C ALA A 122 -23.98 2.03 21.26
N THR A 123 -23.00 2.92 21.39
CA THR A 123 -22.99 3.95 22.44
C THR A 123 -23.25 5.35 21.92
N SER A 124 -23.26 5.54 20.59
CA SER A 124 -23.34 6.83 19.92
C SER A 124 -22.26 7.82 20.37
N LYS A 125 -21.12 7.32 20.86
CA LYS A 125 -19.99 8.12 21.31
C LYS A 125 -18.91 8.20 20.24
N LEU A 126 -18.32 9.38 20.10
CA LEU A 126 -17.15 9.59 19.27
C LEU A 126 -15.92 8.99 19.95
N GLU A 127 -15.24 8.08 19.26
CA GLU A 127 -13.99 7.47 19.68
C GLU A 127 -12.86 7.89 18.73
N THR A 128 -11.65 8.04 19.27
CA THR A 128 -10.43 8.24 18.47
C THR A 128 -9.65 6.95 18.46
N MET A 129 -9.29 6.48 17.27
CA MET A 129 -8.58 5.22 17.07
C MET A 129 -7.41 5.39 16.11
N GLU A 130 -6.45 4.48 16.19
CA GLU A 130 -5.37 4.35 15.22
C GLU A 130 -5.44 2.95 14.60
N THR A 131 -5.37 2.89 13.27
CA THR A 131 -5.43 1.65 12.51
C THR A 131 -4.11 1.43 11.80
N TRP A 132 -3.51 0.25 11.98
CA TRP A 132 -2.36 -0.19 11.20
C TRP A 132 -2.85 -0.88 9.93
N VAL A 133 -2.47 -0.32 8.79
CA VAL A 133 -2.80 -0.84 7.47
C VAL A 133 -1.53 -1.32 6.79
N ALA A 134 -1.45 -2.61 6.50
CA ALA A 134 -0.29 -3.27 5.93
C ALA A 134 -0.52 -3.65 4.45
N PRO A 135 0.49 -3.53 3.57
CA PRO A 135 0.38 -4.00 2.20
C PRO A 135 0.44 -5.53 2.17
N LYS A 136 -0.42 -6.15 1.36
CA LYS A 136 -0.36 -7.60 1.10
C LYS A 136 0.84 -7.92 0.21
N LYS A 137 1.37 -9.13 0.32
CA LYS A 137 2.47 -9.60 -0.55
C LYS A 137 1.96 -9.80 -1.99
N ASN A 138 2.39 -8.91 -2.88
CA ASN A 138 1.90 -8.86 -4.26
C ASN A 138 2.93 -9.31 -5.30
N PHE A 139 4.12 -9.75 -4.86
CA PHE A 139 5.16 -10.36 -5.70
C PHE A 139 5.15 -11.88 -5.54
N ARG A 140 5.20 -12.60 -6.66
CA ARG A 140 5.23 -14.06 -6.72
C ARG A 140 6.29 -14.52 -7.71
N LEU A 141 7.19 -15.39 -7.25
CA LEU A 141 8.09 -16.15 -8.13
C LEU A 141 7.35 -17.38 -8.66
N THR A 142 7.34 -17.55 -9.98
CA THR A 142 6.63 -18.63 -10.68
C THR A 142 7.56 -19.80 -10.97
N THR A 143 8.86 -19.55 -11.12
CA THR A 143 9.83 -20.62 -11.42
C THR A 143 10.19 -21.43 -10.17
N PRO A 144 10.30 -22.78 -10.27
CA PRO A 144 10.79 -23.60 -9.18
C PRO A 144 12.22 -23.19 -8.75
N ALA A 145 12.50 -23.25 -7.45
CA ALA A 145 13.82 -22.95 -6.87
C ALA A 145 14.98 -23.79 -7.45
N SER A 146 14.67 -24.90 -8.13
CA SER A 146 15.63 -25.77 -8.81
C SER A 146 16.02 -25.30 -10.22
N SER A 147 15.39 -24.26 -10.76
CA SER A 147 15.78 -23.73 -12.08
C SER A 147 17.06 -22.91 -11.94
N THR A 148 17.97 -23.08 -12.89
CA THR A 148 19.22 -22.31 -13.03
C THR A 148 19.01 -20.80 -13.28
N PHE A 149 17.75 -20.34 -13.32
CA PHE A 149 17.36 -18.99 -13.73
C PHE A 149 17.15 -17.99 -12.58
N SER A 150 17.32 -18.39 -11.32
CA SER A 150 16.87 -17.59 -10.17
C SER A 150 17.81 -16.43 -9.78
N ARG A 151 18.24 -15.59 -10.73
CA ARG A 151 18.90 -14.32 -10.39
C ARG A 151 17.91 -13.29 -9.83
N LEU A 152 16.66 -13.32 -10.28
CA LEU A 152 15.63 -12.38 -9.82
C LEU A 152 15.31 -12.63 -8.34
N GLN A 153 15.54 -11.63 -7.49
CA GLN A 153 15.25 -11.71 -6.06
C GLN A 153 13.92 -11.05 -5.70
N LEU A 154 13.65 -9.91 -6.32
CA LEU A 154 12.51 -9.06 -6.01
C LEU A 154 12.17 -8.23 -7.25
N ALA A 155 10.89 -7.91 -7.41
CA ALA A 155 10.46 -6.87 -8.32
C ALA A 155 9.33 -6.06 -7.68
N GLU A 156 9.37 -4.75 -7.90
CA GLU A 156 8.42 -3.80 -7.33
C GLU A 156 8.02 -2.76 -8.38
N ILE A 157 6.79 -2.29 -8.28
CA ILE A 157 6.26 -1.19 -9.07
C ILE A 157 5.99 -0.02 -8.13
N GLY A 158 6.42 1.17 -8.51
CA GLY A 158 6.20 2.36 -7.71
C GLY A 158 6.42 3.64 -8.48
N THR A 159 6.45 4.75 -7.74
CA THR A 159 6.76 6.09 -8.23
C THR A 159 7.91 6.68 -7.41
N GLU A 160 8.53 7.75 -7.92
CA GLU A 160 9.61 8.46 -7.21
C GLU A 160 10.80 7.54 -6.88
N TRP A 161 11.33 6.86 -7.90
CA TRP A 161 12.55 6.06 -7.77
C TRP A 161 13.75 6.94 -7.39
N ASP A 162 14.36 6.66 -6.25
CA ASP A 162 15.61 7.28 -5.79
C ASP A 162 16.78 6.39 -6.21
N ALA A 163 17.49 6.79 -7.28
CA ALA A 163 18.62 6.03 -7.80
C ALA A 163 19.81 5.95 -6.83
N LYS A 164 19.93 6.90 -5.89
CA LYS A 164 21.03 6.92 -4.91
C LYS A 164 20.78 5.88 -3.81
N GLU A 165 19.58 5.88 -3.23
CA GLU A 165 19.21 4.95 -2.16
C GLU A 165 18.62 3.63 -2.69
N ARG A 166 18.39 3.54 -4.00
CA ARG A 166 17.86 2.37 -4.73
C ARG A 166 16.51 1.90 -4.17
N MET A 167 15.60 2.84 -3.96
CA MET A 167 14.28 2.60 -3.38
C MET A 167 13.23 3.58 -3.92
N PHE A 168 11.95 3.20 -3.85
CA PHE A 168 10.86 4.14 -4.09
C PHE A 168 10.61 5.01 -2.86
N ARG A 169 10.48 6.33 -3.07
CA ARG A 169 10.11 7.28 -1.99
C ARG A 169 8.61 7.27 -1.70
N ASN A 170 7.79 6.85 -2.66
CA ASN A 170 6.41 6.43 -2.42
C ASN A 170 6.39 5.02 -1.82
N PHE A 171 6.64 4.92 -0.51
CA PHE A 171 6.80 3.65 0.21
C PHE A 171 5.62 2.68 0.10
N GLY A 172 4.39 3.20 0.04
CA GLY A 172 3.20 2.37 -0.13
C GLY A 172 2.84 2.08 -1.58
N GLY A 173 3.53 2.68 -2.55
CA GLY A 173 3.13 2.58 -3.95
C GLY A 173 1.70 3.07 -4.17
N LEU A 174 1.28 4.13 -3.46
CA LEU A 174 -0.04 4.73 -3.62
C LEU A 174 -0.07 5.48 -4.95
N MET A 175 -0.85 4.98 -5.91
CA MET A 175 -0.89 5.52 -7.27
C MET A 175 -2.33 5.73 -7.74
N GLY A 176 -2.54 6.83 -8.45
CA GLY A 176 -3.77 7.18 -9.14
C GLY A 176 -3.65 7.12 -10.66
N PRO A 177 -4.72 7.45 -11.39
CA PRO A 177 -4.80 7.26 -12.85
C PRO A 177 -3.81 8.12 -13.64
N MET A 178 -3.29 9.19 -13.06
CA MET A 178 -2.38 10.13 -13.73
C MET A 178 -0.91 9.93 -13.38
N ASP A 179 -0.59 8.92 -12.56
CA ASP A 179 0.78 8.69 -12.12
C ASP A 179 1.62 7.96 -13.17
N GLU A 180 2.90 8.32 -13.23
CA GLU A 180 3.89 7.65 -14.08
C GLU A 180 4.56 6.50 -13.33
N THR A 181 4.18 5.27 -13.67
CA THR A 181 4.67 4.05 -13.01
C THR A 181 6.08 3.70 -13.45
N VAL A 182 6.91 3.24 -12.50
CA VAL A 182 8.26 2.71 -12.75
C VAL A 182 8.32 1.28 -12.24
N GLY A 183 8.82 0.38 -13.08
CA GLY A 183 9.11 -1.00 -12.67
C GLY A 183 10.57 -1.16 -12.29
N MET A 184 10.85 -1.76 -11.14
CA MET A 184 12.18 -2.06 -10.64
C MET A 184 12.35 -3.56 -10.40
N GLN A 185 13.52 -4.09 -10.71
CA GLN A 185 13.91 -5.47 -10.43
C GLN A 185 15.25 -5.51 -9.71
N LYS A 186 15.35 -6.37 -8.70
CA LYS A 186 16.55 -6.67 -7.96
C LYS A 186 17.09 -8.04 -8.35
N TRP A 187 18.38 -8.10 -8.62
CA TRP A 187 19.07 -9.27 -9.15
C TRP A 187 20.23 -9.68 -8.25
N SER A 188 20.48 -10.99 -8.13
CA SER A 188 21.75 -11.52 -7.65
C SER A 188 22.81 -11.46 -8.76
N LYS A 189 24.08 -11.61 -8.39
CA LYS A 189 25.17 -11.81 -9.37
C LYS A 189 24.96 -13.12 -10.15
N GLY A 190 25.41 -13.17 -11.39
CA GLY A 190 25.30 -14.36 -12.25
C GLY A 190 25.66 -14.05 -13.70
N PRO A 191 25.42 -14.93 -14.68
CA PRO A 191 25.70 -14.66 -16.09
C PRO A 191 24.73 -13.62 -16.68
N ASN A 192 25.12 -13.00 -17.80
CA ASN A 192 24.27 -12.08 -18.54
C ASN A 192 22.99 -12.80 -18.99
N VAL A 193 21.86 -12.10 -18.89
CA VAL A 193 20.56 -12.68 -19.19
C VAL A 193 19.61 -11.62 -19.72
N THR A 194 18.79 -11.97 -20.71
CA THR A 194 17.75 -11.09 -21.22
C THR A 194 16.39 -11.57 -20.73
N VAL A 195 15.60 -10.68 -20.13
CA VAL A 195 14.22 -10.99 -19.73
C VAL A 195 13.24 -10.07 -20.43
N THR A 196 12.05 -10.58 -20.69
CA THR A 196 10.93 -9.82 -21.24
C THR A 196 10.03 -9.37 -20.10
N VAL A 197 9.71 -8.08 -20.05
CA VAL A 197 8.77 -7.51 -19.07
C VAL A 197 7.48 -7.15 -19.79
N VAL A 198 6.34 -7.62 -19.27
CA VAL A 198 5.02 -7.42 -19.86
C VAL A 198 4.10 -6.75 -18.85
N TRP A 199 3.53 -5.61 -19.20
CA TRP A 199 2.58 -4.86 -18.39
C TRP A 199 1.15 -5.14 -18.86
N ILE A 200 0.26 -5.51 -17.93
CA ILE A 200 -1.10 -5.95 -18.22
C ILE A 200 -2.07 -5.13 -17.37
N ASP A 201 -3.03 -4.49 -18.04
CA ASP A 201 -4.08 -3.68 -17.40
C ASP A 201 -5.16 -4.57 -16.74
N PRO A 202 -6.04 -4.00 -15.90
CA PRO A 202 -7.10 -4.74 -15.21
C PRO A 202 -8.14 -5.42 -16.14
N THR A 203 -8.15 -5.07 -17.42
CA THR A 203 -9.01 -5.66 -18.46
C THR A 203 -8.25 -6.63 -19.37
N ASN A 204 -7.03 -7.03 -18.99
CA ASN A 204 -6.15 -7.92 -19.74
C ASN A 204 -5.61 -7.35 -21.06
N VAL A 205 -5.58 -6.03 -21.21
CA VAL A 205 -4.87 -5.35 -22.30
C VAL A 205 -3.38 -5.32 -21.96
N ILE A 206 -2.54 -5.80 -22.88
CA ILE A 206 -1.09 -5.66 -22.76
C ILE A 206 -0.73 -4.21 -23.08
N ALA A 207 -0.32 -3.47 -22.05
CA ALA A 207 -0.02 -2.05 -22.12
C ALA A 207 1.37 -1.76 -22.69
N ALA A 208 2.36 -2.59 -22.33
CA ALA A 208 3.73 -2.49 -22.81
C ALA A 208 4.43 -3.85 -22.74
N THR A 209 5.37 -4.08 -23.64
CA THR A 209 6.34 -5.18 -23.57
C THR A 209 7.70 -4.69 -24.01
N TYR A 210 8.74 -5.10 -23.30
CA TYR A 210 10.11 -4.76 -23.66
C TYR A 210 11.08 -5.78 -23.05
N ASP A 211 12.20 -5.97 -23.74
CA ASP A 211 13.29 -6.81 -23.26
C ASP A 211 14.32 -5.96 -22.54
N ILE A 212 14.85 -6.48 -21.43
CA ILE A 212 15.97 -5.86 -20.70
C ILE A 212 17.12 -6.86 -20.62
N LEU A 213 18.31 -6.40 -21.00
CA LEU A 213 19.56 -7.12 -20.79
C LEU A 213 20.05 -6.85 -19.37
N ILE A 214 20.24 -7.91 -18.59
CA ILE A 214 20.75 -7.87 -17.23
C ILE A 214 22.20 -8.33 -17.24
N ASP A 215 23.11 -7.39 -17.00
CA ASP A 215 24.54 -7.69 -16.92
C ASP A 215 24.89 -8.57 -15.71
N ALA A 216 26.04 -9.21 -15.78
CA ALA A 216 26.49 -10.17 -14.77
C ALA A 216 26.66 -9.55 -13.37
N GLY A 217 27.04 -8.28 -13.33
CA GLY A 217 27.22 -7.49 -12.11
C GLY A 217 26.02 -6.61 -11.74
N ALA A 218 24.96 -6.57 -12.54
CA ALA A 218 23.80 -5.73 -12.27
C ALA A 218 23.05 -6.21 -11.02
N GLU A 219 22.85 -5.31 -10.06
CA GLU A 219 22.08 -5.57 -8.84
C GLU A 219 20.64 -5.03 -8.94
N PHE A 220 20.45 -3.92 -9.65
CA PHE A 220 19.15 -3.27 -9.81
C PHE A 220 18.98 -2.81 -11.26
N THR A 221 17.81 -3.07 -11.82
CA THR A 221 17.36 -2.49 -13.08
C THR A 221 16.03 -1.80 -12.85
N HIS A 222 15.78 -0.71 -13.56
CA HIS A 222 14.49 -0.02 -13.52
C HIS A 222 14.18 0.56 -14.88
N TYR A 223 12.89 0.63 -15.21
CA TYR A 223 12.42 1.23 -16.43
C TYR A 223 11.05 1.86 -16.23
N ARG A 224 10.84 3.02 -16.86
CA ARG A 224 9.57 3.72 -16.92
C ARG A 224 8.98 3.56 -18.32
N PRO A 225 7.98 2.68 -18.52
CA PRO A 225 7.31 2.61 -19.81
C PRO A 225 6.53 3.90 -20.10
N PRO A 226 6.57 4.43 -21.33
CA PRO A 226 5.84 5.64 -21.71
C PRO A 226 4.36 5.31 -21.98
N LEU A 227 3.62 5.00 -20.91
CA LEU A 227 2.20 4.63 -21.01
C LEU A 227 1.33 5.89 -21.17
N ASN A 228 0.41 5.85 -22.14
CA ASN A 228 -0.61 6.88 -22.30
C ASN A 228 -1.52 6.95 -21.06
N LEU A 229 -1.80 8.17 -20.63
CA LEU A 229 -2.66 8.46 -19.49
C LEU A 229 -4.11 8.78 -19.92
N PRO A 230 -5.11 8.60 -19.03
CA PRO A 230 -4.98 8.02 -17.69
C PRO A 230 -4.82 6.50 -17.72
N LEU A 231 -4.10 5.96 -16.74
CA LEU A 231 -4.08 4.53 -16.45
C LEU A 231 -5.46 4.09 -15.97
N ARG A 232 -5.94 2.95 -16.47
CA ARG A 232 -7.24 2.40 -16.06
C ARG A 232 -7.16 2.00 -14.58
N PRO A 233 -8.08 2.46 -13.72
CA PRO A 233 -8.10 2.04 -12.33
C PRO A 233 -8.39 0.54 -12.17
N GLY A 234 -7.78 -0.05 -11.15
CA GLY A 234 -7.86 -1.48 -10.85
C GLY A 234 -6.50 -2.07 -10.52
N VAL A 235 -6.48 -3.39 -10.34
CA VAL A 235 -5.24 -4.12 -10.05
C VAL A 235 -4.56 -4.53 -11.34
N TRP A 236 -3.42 -3.91 -11.61
CA TRP A 236 -2.54 -4.21 -12.73
C TRP A 236 -1.64 -5.40 -12.41
N SER A 237 -1.12 -6.05 -13.46
CA SER A 237 -0.15 -7.13 -13.34
C SER A 237 1.07 -6.87 -14.23
N VAL A 238 2.27 -7.08 -13.70
CA VAL A 238 3.51 -7.08 -14.49
C VAL A 238 4.14 -8.47 -14.40
N ARG A 239 4.40 -9.07 -15.56
CA ARG A 239 5.03 -10.38 -15.68
C ARG A 239 6.45 -10.23 -16.20
N ILE A 240 7.37 -10.97 -15.59
CA ILE A 240 8.74 -11.12 -16.08
C ILE A 240 8.85 -12.52 -16.68
N LEU A 241 9.34 -12.60 -17.90
CA LEU A 241 9.50 -13.85 -18.64
C LEU A 241 10.95 -14.04 -19.09
N HIS A 242 11.32 -15.30 -19.25
CA HIS A 242 12.57 -15.70 -19.88
C HIS A 242 12.27 -16.75 -20.94
N HIS A 243 12.65 -16.47 -22.19
CA HIS A 243 12.31 -17.29 -23.34
C HIS A 243 10.82 -17.70 -23.36
N TRP A 244 9.93 -16.72 -23.13
CA TRP A 244 8.46 -16.91 -23.05
C TRP A 244 7.95 -17.78 -21.89
N SER A 245 8.82 -18.23 -20.98
CA SER A 245 8.43 -18.89 -19.73
C SER A 245 8.26 -17.85 -18.62
N PRO A 246 7.14 -17.85 -17.86
CA PRO A 246 6.94 -16.92 -16.76
C PRO A 246 7.92 -17.19 -15.62
N VAL A 247 8.57 -16.12 -15.13
CA VAL A 247 9.56 -16.17 -14.05
C VAL A 247 8.99 -15.60 -12.76
N ALA A 248 8.33 -14.46 -12.86
CA ALA A 248 7.69 -13.80 -11.75
C ALA A 248 6.49 -12.99 -12.22
N GLU A 249 5.58 -12.72 -11.29
CA GLU A 249 4.46 -11.83 -11.45
C GLU A 249 4.38 -10.89 -10.25
N MET A 250 4.10 -9.63 -10.50
CA MET A 250 3.81 -8.64 -9.48
C MET A 250 2.50 -7.92 -9.79
N ARG A 251 1.75 -7.57 -8.75
CA ARG A 251 0.50 -6.82 -8.87
C ARG A 251 0.64 -5.45 -8.21
N PHE A 252 0.02 -4.43 -8.77
CA PHE A 252 -0.03 -3.09 -8.20
C PHE A 252 -1.40 -2.45 -8.45
N LEU A 253 -1.77 -1.48 -7.62
CA LEU A 253 -3.07 -0.83 -7.68
C LEU A 253 -2.94 0.56 -8.30
N ILE A 254 -3.74 0.82 -9.32
CA ILE A 254 -4.10 2.18 -9.71
C ILE A 254 -5.48 2.46 -9.10
N ALA A 255 -5.53 3.28 -8.06
CA ALA A 255 -6.76 3.54 -7.32
C ALA A 255 -7.65 4.54 -8.07
N PRO A 256 -8.98 4.33 -8.15
CA PRO A 256 -9.89 5.34 -8.65
C PRO A 256 -9.96 6.52 -7.66
N LEU A 257 -10.08 7.74 -8.20
CA LEU A 257 -10.15 8.96 -7.40
C LEU A 257 -11.60 9.19 -6.94
N THR A 258 -11.84 9.21 -5.63
CA THR A 258 -13.15 9.57 -5.05
C THR A 258 -13.29 11.09 -4.85
N TYR A 259 -12.18 11.82 -4.85
CA TYR A 259 -12.12 13.27 -4.70
C TYR A 259 -11.29 13.90 -5.81
N SER A 260 -11.68 15.09 -6.24
CA SER A 260 -10.95 15.96 -7.15
C SER A 260 -10.91 17.37 -6.55
N LYS A 261 -9.73 17.96 -6.42
CA LYS A 261 -9.53 19.29 -5.80
C LYS A 261 -10.21 19.43 -4.43
N HIS A 262 -10.04 18.40 -3.59
CA HIS A 262 -10.63 18.31 -2.24
C HIS A 262 -12.16 18.30 -2.17
N GLN A 263 -12.85 18.07 -3.30
CA GLN A 263 -14.30 17.89 -3.34
C GLN A 263 -14.65 16.50 -3.88
N PRO A 264 -15.82 15.94 -3.57
CA PRO A 264 -16.30 14.73 -4.20
C PRO A 264 -16.23 14.85 -5.73
N ILE A 265 -15.66 13.83 -6.38
CA ILE A 265 -15.45 13.86 -7.83
C ILE A 265 -16.77 13.97 -8.59
N ARG A 266 -16.79 14.79 -9.64
CA ARG A 266 -17.95 14.97 -10.51
C ARG A 266 -18.01 13.88 -11.58
N GLN A 267 -19.21 13.57 -12.07
CA GLN A 267 -19.42 12.54 -13.09
C GLN A 267 -18.65 12.78 -14.40
N GLU A 268 -18.50 14.05 -14.80
CA GLU A 268 -17.70 14.42 -15.98
C GLU A 268 -16.20 14.09 -15.80
N ASP A 269 -15.68 14.29 -14.58
CA ASP A 269 -14.30 14.02 -14.22
C ASP A 269 -14.05 12.51 -14.05
N THR A 270 -15.01 11.76 -13.50
CA THR A 270 -14.87 10.30 -13.33
C THR A 270 -14.71 9.61 -14.67
N LEU A 271 -15.55 9.92 -15.66
CA LEU A 271 -15.44 9.33 -17.00
C LEU A 271 -14.11 9.66 -17.67
N LYS A 272 -13.60 10.88 -17.45
CA LYS A 272 -12.31 11.31 -17.99
C LYS A 272 -11.15 10.59 -17.33
N LEU A 273 -11.19 10.35 -16.03
CA LEU A 273 -10.07 9.82 -15.24
C LEU A 273 -10.09 8.30 -15.08
N HIS A 274 -11.25 7.65 -15.13
CA HIS A 274 -11.39 6.23 -14.81
C HIS A 274 -11.58 5.32 -16.02
N ASN A 275 -11.76 5.87 -17.23
CA ASN A 275 -12.06 5.08 -18.42
C ASN A 275 -10.81 4.56 -19.17
N GLY A 276 -9.61 4.82 -18.64
CA GLY A 276 -8.34 4.48 -19.29
C GLY A 276 -7.98 5.41 -20.46
N PRO A 277 -6.93 5.10 -21.23
CA PRO A 277 -6.48 5.94 -22.33
C PRO A 277 -7.44 5.85 -23.52
N THR A 278 -7.41 6.88 -24.37
CA THR A 278 -8.21 6.89 -25.60
C THR A 278 -7.93 5.64 -26.45
N LYS A 279 -8.99 5.08 -27.04
CA LYS A 279 -8.93 3.84 -27.86
C LYS A 279 -8.40 2.60 -27.12
N ASN A 280 -8.29 2.62 -25.78
CA ASN A 280 -7.66 1.57 -24.97
C ASN A 280 -6.21 1.27 -25.39
N SER A 281 -5.49 2.26 -25.94
CA SER A 281 -4.11 2.10 -26.40
C SER A 281 -3.14 2.82 -25.46
N TYR A 282 -2.32 2.05 -24.75
CA TYR A 282 -1.29 2.58 -23.86
C TYR A 282 -0.01 2.99 -24.58
N MET A 283 0.24 2.44 -25.77
CA MET A 283 1.36 2.79 -26.65
C MET A 283 0.87 2.86 -28.10
N GLU A 284 1.71 3.39 -29.00
CA GLU A 284 1.44 3.35 -30.45
C GLU A 284 1.48 1.91 -31.00
N GLN A 285 2.38 1.09 -30.43
CA GLN A 285 2.49 -0.33 -30.75
C GLN A 285 1.39 -1.13 -30.08
N SER A 286 0.75 -2.03 -30.83
CA SER A 286 -0.24 -2.96 -30.31
C SER A 286 0.38 -4.33 -30.01
N PHE A 287 0.00 -4.92 -28.88
CA PHE A 287 0.54 -6.19 -28.41
C PHE A 287 -0.50 -7.32 -28.34
N HIS A 288 -1.69 -7.14 -28.94
CA HIS A 288 -2.78 -8.13 -28.90
C HIS A 288 -2.38 -9.52 -29.42
N GLY A 289 -1.41 -9.60 -30.33
CA GLY A 289 -0.90 -10.88 -30.85
C GLY A 289 -0.20 -11.75 -29.79
N LEU A 290 0.19 -11.17 -28.64
CA LEU A 290 0.85 -11.89 -27.55
C LEU A 290 -0.14 -12.54 -26.57
N ASN A 291 -1.43 -12.18 -26.62
CA ASN A 291 -2.44 -12.73 -25.71
C ASN A 291 -2.50 -14.27 -25.72
N PRO A 292 -2.53 -14.96 -26.88
CA PRO A 292 -2.53 -16.42 -26.93
C PRO A 292 -1.23 -17.02 -26.39
N VAL A 293 -0.08 -16.37 -26.66
CA VAL A 293 1.25 -16.84 -26.24
C VAL A 293 1.40 -16.78 -24.72
N LEU A 294 0.87 -15.71 -24.12
CA LEU A 294 0.97 -15.45 -22.68
C LEU A 294 -0.20 -16.01 -21.87
N ASN A 295 -1.10 -16.75 -22.52
CA ASN A 295 -2.33 -17.30 -21.94
C ASN A 295 -3.14 -16.23 -21.16
N ILE A 296 -3.31 -15.06 -21.77
CA ILE A 296 -4.04 -13.93 -21.19
C ILE A 296 -5.48 -13.97 -21.72
N PRO A 297 -6.48 -14.28 -20.87
CA PRO A 297 -7.86 -14.43 -21.32
C PRO A 297 -8.44 -13.08 -21.71
N VAL A 298 -8.89 -12.96 -22.96
CA VAL A 298 -9.64 -11.80 -23.43
C VAL A 298 -11.11 -12.03 -23.11
N SER A 299 -11.66 -11.25 -22.17
CA SER A 299 -13.08 -11.30 -21.81
C SER A 299 -13.71 -9.93 -22.01
N LEU A 300 -14.74 -9.88 -22.86
CA LEU A 300 -15.58 -8.69 -23.04
C LEU A 300 -16.26 -8.28 -21.73
N GLY A 301 -16.47 -9.23 -20.81
CA GLY A 301 -17.06 -8.96 -19.49
C GLY A 301 -16.21 -8.00 -18.66
N PHE A 302 -14.88 -8.16 -18.67
CA PHE A 302 -13.99 -7.26 -17.93
C PHE A 302 -14.00 -5.83 -18.51
N VAL A 303 -14.02 -5.71 -19.84
CA VAL A 303 -14.07 -4.40 -20.51
C VAL A 303 -15.38 -3.68 -20.21
N GLU A 304 -16.51 -4.39 -20.28
CA GLU A 304 -17.83 -3.85 -19.99
C GLU A 304 -17.98 -3.45 -18.52
N GLN A 305 -17.49 -4.28 -17.60
CA GLN A 305 -17.47 -3.95 -16.17
C GLN A 305 -16.59 -2.72 -15.89
N ALA A 306 -15.42 -2.62 -16.52
CA ALA A 306 -14.55 -1.45 -16.36
C ALA A 306 -15.21 -0.15 -16.87
N LYS A 307 -15.93 -0.21 -18.00
CA LYS A 307 -16.70 0.94 -18.51
C LYS A 307 -17.80 1.37 -17.55
N ARG A 308 -18.53 0.41 -16.96
CA ARG A 308 -19.55 0.70 -15.94
C ARG A 308 -18.93 1.33 -14.69
N ASN A 309 -17.82 0.77 -14.21
CA ASN A 309 -17.10 1.27 -13.05
C ASN A 309 -16.56 2.70 -13.26
N ALA A 310 -16.15 3.04 -14.48
CA ALA A 310 -15.64 4.37 -14.82
C ALA A 310 -16.69 5.48 -14.64
N ALA A 311 -17.98 5.15 -14.71
CA ALA A 311 -19.09 6.10 -14.54
C ALA A 311 -19.57 6.25 -13.09
N LEU A 312 -19.08 5.41 -12.16
CA LEU A 312 -19.53 5.43 -10.77
C LEU A 312 -19.14 6.73 -10.07
N THR A 313 -20.01 7.20 -9.18
CA THR A 313 -19.78 8.35 -8.28
C THR A 313 -20.29 8.04 -6.88
N GLY A 314 -19.93 8.89 -5.90
CA GLY A 314 -20.43 8.81 -4.54
C GLY A 314 -20.23 7.42 -3.88
N PRO A 315 -21.23 6.89 -3.15
CA PRO A 315 -21.09 5.65 -2.38
C PRO A 315 -20.77 4.40 -3.22
N GLU A 316 -21.15 4.36 -4.49
CA GLU A 316 -20.83 3.23 -5.38
C GLU A 316 -19.36 3.24 -5.77
N LEU A 317 -18.82 4.42 -6.09
CA LEU A 317 -17.39 4.61 -6.38
C LEU A 317 -16.53 4.32 -5.15
N GLU A 318 -16.97 4.75 -3.97
CA GLU A 318 -16.29 4.45 -2.70
C GLU A 318 -16.24 2.94 -2.45
N ARG A 319 -17.36 2.22 -2.61
CA ARG A 319 -17.38 0.75 -2.47
C ARG A 319 -16.45 0.05 -3.44
N TRP A 320 -16.41 0.51 -4.70
CA TRP A 320 -15.49 -0.05 -5.68
C TRP A 320 -14.02 0.20 -5.30
N SER A 321 -13.70 1.42 -4.84
CA SER A 321 -12.36 1.77 -4.35
C SER A 321 -11.97 0.91 -3.14
N ASP A 322 -12.84 0.82 -2.11
CA ASP A 322 -12.63 0.00 -0.91
C ASP A 322 -12.39 -1.48 -1.26
N SER A 323 -13.12 -2.01 -2.24
CA SER A 323 -12.93 -3.38 -2.72
C SER A 323 -11.53 -3.60 -3.31
N LEU A 324 -11.06 -2.69 -4.17
CA LEU A 324 -9.73 -2.77 -4.78
C LEU A 324 -8.61 -2.63 -3.73
N VAL A 325 -8.82 -1.77 -2.75
CA VAL A 325 -7.89 -1.59 -1.63
C VAL A 325 -7.82 -2.86 -0.80
N GLY A 326 -8.97 -3.45 -0.50
CA GLY A 326 -9.05 -4.71 0.24
C GLY A 326 -8.37 -5.89 -0.46
N GLU A 327 -8.17 -5.84 -1.78
CA GLU A 327 -7.35 -6.85 -2.49
C GLU A 327 -5.86 -6.72 -2.22
N MET A 328 -5.37 -5.49 -2.00
CA MET A 328 -3.93 -5.18 -1.98
C MET A 328 -3.41 -4.77 -0.60
N TRP A 329 -4.31 -4.44 0.33
CA TRP A 329 -4.04 -3.99 1.69
C TRP A 329 -4.92 -4.71 2.70
N GLU A 330 -4.48 -4.72 3.95
CA GLU A 330 -5.24 -5.25 5.08
C GLU A 330 -5.14 -4.33 6.29
N ALA A 331 -6.23 -4.22 7.07
CA ALA A 331 -6.14 -3.70 8.43
C ALA A 331 -5.52 -4.79 9.31
N ALA A 332 -4.24 -4.64 9.61
CA ALA A 332 -3.48 -5.58 10.43
C ALA A 332 -3.94 -5.54 11.89
N ASP A 333 -4.17 -4.35 12.43
CA ASP A 333 -4.67 -4.16 13.79
C ASP A 333 -5.30 -2.76 13.99
N VAL A 334 -6.07 -2.58 15.06
CA VAL A 334 -6.69 -1.32 15.46
C VAL A 334 -6.66 -1.12 16.97
N CYS A 335 -6.39 0.11 17.41
CA CYS A 335 -6.33 0.45 18.82
C CYS A 335 -7.11 1.73 19.13
N ALA A 336 -7.54 1.87 20.39
CA ALA A 336 -8.19 3.08 20.90
C ALA A 336 -7.18 4.02 21.54
N VAL A 337 -7.25 5.31 21.20
CA VAL A 337 -6.43 6.35 21.84
C VAL A 337 -6.95 6.68 23.24
N GLY A 338 -8.27 6.64 23.41
CA GLY A 338 -8.96 6.92 24.68
C GLY A 338 -9.87 5.76 25.11
N PRO A 339 -10.84 6.02 26.02
CA PRO A 339 -11.85 5.04 26.40
C PRO A 339 -12.61 4.52 25.18
N THR A 340 -12.91 3.22 25.17
CA THR A 340 -13.68 2.57 24.10
C THR A 340 -14.76 1.65 24.67
N ALA A 341 -15.90 1.59 23.98
CA ALA A 341 -16.96 0.62 24.26
C ALA A 341 -16.71 -0.76 23.59
N CYS A 342 -15.70 -0.88 22.73
CA CYS A 342 -15.36 -2.14 22.09
C CYS A 342 -14.45 -2.99 23.00
N PRO A 343 -14.93 -4.13 23.54
CA PRO A 343 -14.21 -4.88 24.58
C PRO A 343 -12.94 -5.56 24.08
N VAL A 344 -12.81 -5.75 22.76
CA VAL A 344 -11.64 -6.42 22.15
C VAL A 344 -10.56 -5.43 21.73
N MET A 345 -10.86 -4.13 21.70
CA MET A 345 -9.92 -3.11 21.23
C MET A 345 -8.96 -2.70 22.34
N GLN A 346 -7.66 -2.84 22.07
CA GLN A 346 -6.61 -2.48 23.03
C GLN A 346 -6.30 -0.98 23.00
N ALA A 347 -5.72 -0.47 24.10
CA ALA A 347 -5.27 0.92 24.17
C ALA A 347 -3.99 1.13 23.34
N CYS A 348 -3.95 2.17 22.51
CA CYS A 348 -2.82 2.45 21.61
C CYS A 348 -1.45 2.53 22.32
N PRO A 349 -1.31 3.15 23.52
CA PRO A 349 -0.02 3.18 24.22
C PRO A 349 0.50 1.80 24.66
N LYS A 350 -0.35 0.78 24.70
CA LYS A 350 0.02 -0.59 25.05
C LYS A 350 0.44 -1.43 23.83
N ASN A 351 0.10 -0.98 22.62
CA ASN A 351 0.42 -1.67 21.38
C ASN A 351 1.78 -1.24 20.84
N PRO A 352 2.74 -2.15 20.60
CA PRO A 352 4.10 -1.80 20.19
C PRO A 352 4.22 -1.24 18.77
N TRP A 353 3.19 -1.39 17.94
CA TRP A 353 3.15 -0.86 16.58
C TRP A 353 2.61 0.58 16.52
N SER A 354 1.87 1.02 17.54
CA SER A 354 1.16 2.31 17.48
C SER A 354 2.13 3.49 17.64
N SER A 355 1.80 4.61 17.00
CA SER A 355 2.58 5.84 17.11
C SER A 355 2.54 6.44 18.52
N LEU A 356 1.57 6.02 19.34
CA LEU A 356 1.39 6.44 20.73
C LEU A 356 2.08 5.51 21.74
N SER A 357 2.75 4.47 21.24
CA SER A 357 3.54 3.59 22.09
C SER A 357 4.80 4.31 22.60
N PRO A 358 5.33 3.95 23.79
CA PRO A 358 6.55 4.58 24.29
C PRO A 358 7.74 4.35 23.35
N ASP A 359 8.36 5.45 22.90
CA ASP A 359 9.60 5.45 22.08
C ASP A 359 10.75 6.18 22.80
N PRO A 360 11.42 5.54 23.79
CA PRO A 360 12.42 6.20 24.64
C PRO A 360 13.65 6.72 23.89
N LYS A 361 13.93 6.22 22.67
CA LYS A 361 15.08 6.66 21.88
C LYS A 361 14.87 8.01 21.18
N SER A 362 13.62 8.43 20.99
CA SER A 362 13.27 9.72 20.38
C SER A 362 12.71 10.71 21.41
N HIS A 363 12.35 10.23 22.61
CA HIS A 363 11.86 11.07 23.68
C HIS A 363 13.00 11.85 24.36
N MET A 364 12.86 13.17 24.44
CA MET A 364 13.77 14.04 25.19
C MET A 364 13.21 14.30 26.58
N GLY A 365 13.87 13.72 27.59
CA GLY A 365 13.56 13.97 28.99
C GLY A 365 14.28 15.20 29.56
N VAL A 366 14.14 15.39 30.87
CA VAL A 366 14.92 16.39 31.61
C VAL A 366 16.40 16.03 31.55
N ALA A 367 17.28 17.03 31.44
CA ALA A 367 18.72 16.83 31.51
C ALA A 367 19.09 16.18 32.85
N ARG A 368 19.94 15.16 32.80
CA ARG A 368 20.54 14.54 33.97
C ARG A 368 21.57 15.51 34.59
N GLU A 369 22.04 15.19 35.80
CA GLU A 369 23.03 16.00 36.52
C GLU A 369 24.34 16.20 35.75
N ASP A 370 24.67 15.31 34.81
CA ASP A 370 25.84 15.41 33.92
C ASP A 370 25.63 16.36 32.71
N GLY A 371 24.48 17.05 32.65
CA GLY A 371 24.10 17.95 31.57
C GLY A 371 23.65 17.25 30.28
N ARG A 372 23.45 15.93 30.29
CA ARG A 372 23.04 15.16 29.10
C ARG A 372 21.59 14.68 29.21
N ILE A 373 20.96 14.51 28.06
CA ILE A 373 19.61 13.92 27.93
C ILE A 373 19.70 12.41 27.62
N ARG A 374 20.83 11.94 27.08
CA ARG A 374 21.05 10.54 26.63
C ARG A 374 21.58 9.65 27.74
#